data_AF-A0A9Q0BJG4-F1
#
_entry.id   AF-A0A9Q0BJG4-F1
#
_cell.length_a   1.000
_cell.length_b   1.000
_cell.length_c   1.000
_cell.angle_alpha   90.00
_cell.angle_beta   90.00
_cell.angle_gamma   90.00
#
_symmetry.space_group_name_H-M   'P 1'
#
loop_
_entity.id
_entity.type
_entity.pdbx_description
1 polymer ?
#
loop_
_entity_poly.entity_id
_entity_poly.type
_entity_poly.pdbx_seq_one_letter_code
_entity_poly.pdbx_strand_id
1 'polypeptide(L)'
;MTRERRIEANARERTRVHTISAAYETLRQAVPAYASTQKLSKLSVLRVACSYILTLSRMAGEDYSADQSEPSIAECLEAVTSTIQTEGKVKRKKDE
;
A
#
# COMPACT_ATOMS: atom_id res chain seq x y z
N MET A 1 -1.39 -7.77 36.79
CA MET A 1 -1.48 -6.46 36.10
C MET A 1 -2.74 -5.75 36.57
N THR A 2 -2.69 -4.51 37.05
CA THR A 2 -3.87 -3.81 37.60
C THR A 2 -4.79 -3.30 36.48
N ARG A 3 -6.08 -3.11 36.78
CA ARG A 3 -7.07 -2.58 35.82
C ARG A 3 -6.63 -1.24 35.23
N GLU A 4 -6.04 -0.37 36.05
CA GLU A 4 -5.54 0.94 35.64
C GLU A 4 -4.40 0.83 34.61
N ARG A 5 -3.40 -0.03 34.86
CA ARG A 5 -2.31 -0.29 33.91
C ARG A 5 -2.82 -0.84 32.57
N ARG A 6 -3.87 -1.67 32.59
CA ARG A 6 -4.49 -2.18 31.36
C ARG A 6 -5.21 -1.08 30.58
N ILE A 7 -5.91 -0.17 31.27
CA ILE A 7 -6.59 0.96 30.64
C ILE A 7 -5.58 1.89 29.98
N GLU A 8 -4.49 2.21 30.68
CA GLU A 8 -3.43 3.07 30.17
C GLU A 8 -2.71 2.45 28.97
N ALA A 9 -2.40 1.16 29.02
CA ALA A 9 -1.82 0.43 27.89
C ALA A 9 -2.76 0.42 26.66
N ASN A 10 -4.06 0.20 26.86
CA ASN A 10 -5.05 0.26 25.78
C ASN A 10 -5.18 1.67 25.18
N ALA A 11 -5.10 2.71 26.02
CA ALA A 11 -5.12 4.08 25.53
C ALA A 11 -3.88 4.37 24.66
N ARG A 12 -2.70 3.94 25.09
CA ARG A 12 -1.46 4.04 24.30
C ARG A 12 -1.55 3.30 22.97
N GLU A 13 -2.07 2.07 22.96
CA GLU A 13 -2.20 1.29 21.74
C GLU A 13 -3.19 1.92 20.75
N ARG A 14 -4.29 2.51 21.24
CA ARG A 14 -5.20 3.28 20.38
C ARG A 14 -4.49 4.45 19.70
N THR A 15 -3.73 5.24 20.46
CA THR A 15 -2.94 6.34 19.88
C THR A 15 -1.96 5.84 18.83
N ARG A 16 -1.24 4.74 19.10
CA ARG A 16 -0.33 4.12 18.14
C ARG A 16 -1.04 3.72 16.84
N VAL A 17 -2.19 3.05 16.95
CA VAL A 17 -3.00 2.64 15.79
C VAL A 17 -3.56 3.83 15.02
N HIS A 18 -3.95 4.91 15.70
CA HIS A 18 -4.36 6.15 15.04
C HIS A 18 -3.23 6.77 14.20
N THR A 19 -2.02 6.87 14.76
CA THR A 19 -0.84 7.35 14.03
C THR A 19 -0.54 6.51 12.80
N ILE A 20 -0.55 5.18 12.95
CA ILE A 20 -0.33 4.25 11.82
C ILE A 20 -1.41 4.42 10.75
N SER A 21 -2.67 4.58 11.15
CA SER A 21 -3.77 4.72 10.20
C SER A 21 -3.71 6.05 9.45
N ALA A 22 -3.26 7.14 10.10
CA ALA A 22 -3.02 8.41 9.44
C ALA A 22 -1.90 8.31 8.39
N ALA A 23 -0.77 7.72 8.75
CA ALA A 23 0.33 7.48 7.80
C ALA A 23 -0.11 6.61 6.61
N TYR A 24 -0.97 5.62 6.86
CA TYR A 24 -1.53 4.78 5.81
C TYR A 24 -2.41 5.56 4.83
N GLU A 25 -3.21 6.51 5.32
CA GLU A 25 -4.03 7.35 4.44
C GLU A 25 -3.17 8.31 3.62
N THR A 26 -2.08 8.84 4.19
CA THR A 26 -1.08 9.62 3.43
C THR A 26 -0.46 8.78 2.31
N LEU A 27 -0.04 7.54 2.60
CA LEU A 27 0.47 6.63 1.58
C LEU A 27 -0.57 6.35 0.50
N ARG A 28 -1.84 6.15 0.88
CA ARG A 28 -2.94 5.90 -0.05
C ARG A 28 -3.17 7.06 -1.02
N GLN A 29 -2.95 8.30 -0.58
CA GLN A 29 -3.03 9.48 -1.44
C GLN A 29 -1.84 9.63 -2.39
N ALA A 30 -0.69 9.07 -2.04
CA ALA A 30 0.54 9.13 -2.83
C ALA A 30 0.64 8.03 -3.90
N VAL A 31 -0.05 6.89 -3.74
CA VAL A 31 0.00 5.78 -4.70
C VAL A 31 -0.99 5.97 -5.86
N PRO A 32 -0.66 5.46 -7.07
CA PRO A 32 -1.57 5.48 -8.20
C PRO A 32 -2.82 4.60 -7.95
N ALA A 33 -3.97 5.07 -8.42
CA ALA A 33 -5.26 4.37 -8.35
C ALA A 33 -6.15 4.73 -9.56
N TYR A 34 -7.13 3.88 -9.92
CA TYR A 34 -8.02 4.17 -11.06
C TYR A 34 -8.96 5.36 -10.81
N ALA A 35 -9.33 5.59 -9.56
CA ALA A 35 -10.15 6.72 -9.15
C ALA A 35 -9.67 7.24 -7.81
N SER A 36 -9.70 8.56 -7.64
CA SER A 36 -9.38 9.24 -6.36
C SER A 36 -10.25 8.74 -5.19
N THR A 37 -11.44 8.19 -5.48
CA THR A 37 -12.37 7.63 -4.50
C THR A 37 -12.20 6.12 -4.28
N GLN A 38 -11.33 5.43 -5.03
CA GLN A 38 -11.17 3.97 -4.91
C GLN A 38 -10.63 3.60 -3.52
N LYS A 39 -11.42 2.84 -2.75
CA LYS A 39 -11.02 2.33 -1.42
C LYS A 39 -10.18 1.06 -1.57
N LEU A 40 -8.87 1.24 -1.77
CA LEU A 40 -7.87 0.18 -1.68
C LEU A 40 -7.74 -0.34 -0.24
N SER A 41 -7.46 -1.63 -0.08
CA SER A 41 -7.25 -2.23 1.24
C SER A 41 -5.88 -1.86 1.85
N LYS A 42 -5.69 -2.19 3.14
CA LYS A 42 -4.40 -2.05 3.83
C LYS A 42 -3.28 -2.97 3.30
N LEU A 43 -3.61 -3.95 2.47
CA LEU A 43 -2.60 -4.77 1.79
C LEU A 43 -2.37 -4.24 0.36
N SER A 44 -3.45 -3.83 -0.30
CA SER A 44 -3.41 -3.35 -1.68
C SER A 44 -2.56 -2.07 -1.82
N VAL A 45 -2.73 -1.07 -0.94
CA VAL A 45 -1.90 0.15 -1.03
C VAL A 45 -0.41 -0.18 -0.81
N LEU A 46 -0.06 -1.12 0.08
CA LEU A 46 1.33 -1.56 0.23
C LEU A 46 1.87 -2.23 -1.04
N ARG A 47 1.10 -3.13 -1.65
CA ARG A 47 1.49 -3.80 -2.91
C ARG A 47 1.71 -2.82 -4.05
N VAL A 48 0.76 -1.88 -4.23
CA VAL A 48 0.86 -0.83 -5.25
C VAL A 48 2.05 0.08 -4.96
N ALA A 49 2.29 0.45 -3.69
CA ALA A 49 3.42 1.28 -3.30
C ALA A 49 4.75 0.61 -3.68
N CYS A 50 4.95 -0.67 -3.35
CA CYS A 50 6.18 -1.39 -3.69
C CYS A 50 6.41 -1.43 -5.21
N SER A 51 5.38 -1.78 -5.99
CA SER A 51 5.48 -1.81 -7.44
C SER A 51 5.76 -0.43 -8.02
N TYR A 52 5.15 0.62 -7.47
CA TYR A 52 5.31 1.99 -7.94
C TYR A 52 6.71 2.54 -7.64
N ILE A 53 7.26 2.26 -6.45
CA ILE A 53 8.64 2.60 -6.10
C ILE A 53 9.60 1.95 -7.10
N LEU A 54 9.44 0.66 -7.41
CA LEU A 54 10.27 -0.02 -8.40
C LEU A 54 10.20 0.67 -9.77
N THR A 55 8.99 0.98 -10.25
CA THR A 55 8.80 1.69 -11.52
C THR A 55 9.51 3.04 -11.54
N LEU A 56 9.33 3.87 -10.52
CA LEU A 56 9.97 5.18 -10.42
C LEU A 56 11.49 5.06 -10.37
N SER A 57 12.00 4.03 -9.70
CA SER A 57 13.43 3.80 -9.56
C SER A 57 14.04 3.37 -10.91
N ARG A 58 13.37 2.48 -11.65
CA ARG A 58 13.76 2.13 -13.03
C ARG A 58 13.76 3.35 -13.95
N MET A 59 12.79 4.26 -13.80
CA MET A 59 12.76 5.53 -14.55
C MET A 59 13.92 6.47 -14.16
N ALA A 60 14.41 6.40 -12.92
CA ALA A 60 15.56 7.15 -12.44
C ALA A 60 16.92 6.51 -12.80
N GLY A 61 16.92 5.34 -13.45
CA GLY A 61 18.13 4.59 -13.79
C GLY A 61 18.67 3.71 -12.67
N GLU A 62 17.92 3.53 -11.58
CA GLU A 62 18.26 2.63 -10.47
C GLU A 62 17.58 1.26 -10.68
N ASP A 63 18.10 0.20 -10.04
CA ASP A 63 17.44 -1.10 -9.99
C ASP A 63 17.30 -1.60 -8.55
N TYR A 64 16.06 -1.62 -8.06
CA TYR A 64 15.69 -2.20 -6.76
C TYR A 64 14.95 -3.53 -6.91
N SER A 65 15.00 -4.18 -8.07
CA SER A 65 14.55 -5.55 -8.19
C SER A 65 15.40 -6.46 -7.29
N ALA A 66 14.77 -7.43 -6.63
CA ALA A 66 15.46 -8.31 -5.69
C ALA A 66 16.50 -9.21 -6.37
N ASP A 67 16.32 -9.46 -7.66
CA ASP A 67 17.13 -10.33 -8.50
C ASP A 67 18.03 -9.57 -9.47
N GLN A 68 18.09 -8.24 -9.40
CA GLN A 68 18.84 -7.39 -10.35
C GLN A 68 18.46 -7.68 -11.81
N SER A 69 17.17 -7.97 -12.05
CA SER A 69 16.65 -8.31 -13.37
C SER A 69 16.58 -7.11 -14.32
N GLU A 70 16.80 -5.90 -13.81
CA GLU A 70 16.71 -4.65 -14.57
C GLU A 70 15.44 -4.55 -15.43
N PRO A 71 14.24 -4.79 -14.88
CA PRO A 71 13.01 -4.87 -15.65
C PRO A 71 12.80 -3.58 -16.44
N SER A 72 12.27 -3.70 -17.66
CA SER A 72 11.96 -2.54 -18.48
C SER A 72 10.88 -1.69 -17.79
N ILE A 73 10.88 -0.39 -18.07
CA ILE A 73 9.86 0.54 -17.55
C ILE A 73 8.45 0.07 -17.96
N ALA A 74 8.31 -0.52 -19.15
CA ALA A 74 7.05 -1.06 -19.64
C ALA A 74 6.54 -2.22 -18.78
N GLU A 75 7.40 -3.19 -18.45
CA GLU A 75 7.05 -4.31 -17.56
C GLU A 75 6.67 -3.82 -16.16
N CYS A 76 7.40 -2.83 -15.62
CA CYS A 76 7.07 -2.23 -14.33
C CYS A 76 5.71 -1.53 -14.34
N LEU A 77 5.39 -0.78 -15.41
CA LEU A 77 4.08 -0.12 -15.56
C LEU A 77 2.94 -1.12 -15.70
N GLU A 78 3.15 -2.21 -16.44
CA GLU A 78 2.20 -3.30 -16.56
C GLU A 78 1.96 -3.97 -15.21
N ALA A 79 3.01 -4.22 -14.43
CA ALA A 79 2.91 -4.77 -13.08
C ALA A 79 2.11 -3.87 -12.12
N VAL A 80 2.36 -2.55 -12.13
CA VAL A 80 1.58 -1.58 -11.34
C VAL A 80 0.12 -1.61 -11.75
N THR A 81 -0.16 -1.54 -13.05
CA THR A 81 -1.53 -1.53 -13.60
C THR A 81 -2.28 -2.81 -13.24
N SER A 82 -1.63 -3.96 -13.43
CA SER A 82 -2.17 -5.29 -13.10
C SER A 82 -2.49 -5.39 -11.60
N THR A 83 -1.59 -4.90 -10.74
CA THR A 83 -1.78 -4.88 -9.28
C THR A 83 -3.01 -4.03 -8.89
N ILE A 84 -3.17 -2.85 -9.48
CA ILE A 84 -4.34 -1.99 -9.20
C ILE A 84 -5.64 -2.68 -9.65
N GLN A 85 -5.63 -3.38 -10.80
CA GLN A 85 -6.80 -4.10 -11.31
C GLN A 85 -7.22 -5.29 -10.47
N THR A 86 -6.26 -6.15 -10.09
CA THR A 86 -6.55 -7.34 -9.27
C THR A 86 -7.12 -6.93 -7.92
N GLU A 87 -6.51 -5.94 -7.29
CA GLU A 87 -6.92 -5.44 -5.97
C GLU A 87 -8.24 -4.66 -6.02
N GLY A 88 -8.61 -4.06 -7.15
CA GLY A 88 -9.92 -3.43 -7.37
C GLY A 88 -11.07 -4.44 -7.55
N LYS A 89 -10.81 -5.61 -8.14
CA LYS A 89 -11.80 -6.67 -8.36
C LYS A 89 -12.10 -7.49 -7.10
N VAL A 90 -11.10 -7.67 -6.21
CA VAL A 90 -11.25 -8.42 -4.95
C VAL A 90 -12.37 -7.87 -4.07
N LYS A 91 -12.75 -6.59 -4.21
CA LYS A 91 -13.89 -6.00 -3.51
C LYS A 91 -15.24 -6.28 -4.17
N ARG A 92 -15.34 -6.33 -5.51
CA ARG A 92 -16.62 -6.58 -6.20
C ARG A 92 -17.16 -7.99 -5.94
N LYS A 93 -16.27 -8.95 -5.72
CA LYS A 93 -16.63 -10.37 -5.55
C LYS A 93 -17.06 -10.75 -4.12
N LYS A 94 -17.07 -9.81 -3.17
CA LYS A 94 -17.45 -10.07 -1.77
C LYS A 94 -18.88 -9.63 -1.46
N ASP A 95 -19.56 -9.00 -2.40
CA ASP A 95 -20.94 -8.51 -2.28
C ASP A 95 -21.93 -9.27 -3.19
N GLU A 96 -21.56 -10.47 -3.67
CA GLU A 96 -22.42 -11.49 -4.30
C GLU A 96 -22.42 -12.76 -3.47
#